data_AF-A0A9X5CFK4-F1
#
_entry.id   AF-A0A9X5CFK4-F1
#
_cell.length_a   1.000
_cell.length_b   1.000
_cell.length_c   1.000
_cell.angle_alpha   90.00
_cell.angle_beta   90.00
_cell.angle_gamma   90.00
#
_symmetry.space_group_name_H-M   'P 1'
#
loop_
_entity.id
_entity.type
_entity.pdbx_description
1 polymer ?
#
loop_
_entity_poly.entity_id
_entity_poly.type
_entity_poly.pdbx_seq_one_letter_code
_entity_poly.pdbx_strand_id
1 'polypeptide(L)'
;MVSLWGFLWMLLFAGLYYFDSIVSVLGRGKDYLLQQVKPQILVTVLELIGCAVILAGSGIEFQAPTRVILYIISLISTVNYTKKIEYISSLIDYTWKKVLIILLYVYAAFALVGQRIWIYPLSIKLTVAGLFVFVCTIFWFIPVVQSILYYMEKVCLYSFTSIPKMKTWKFVAASVLILLLPAVYILFAYNPGISSMDTVVTMVTNAQNLQGMADWHPAFYCMILSIIEKVWNSTYSIIIVQYFFWIYVVLELILYLRKKGIRESILIAVILFTGFNAGNILHINTIWKDIPYTLSLFWALIIIAKISIDFEKYKCKWYIYLEIIVALVGVCLYRKNGVVSF
;
A
#
# COMPACT_ATOMS: atom_id res chain seq x y z
N MET A 1 0.08 -6.89 50.99
CA MET A 1 0.02 -7.14 49.54
C MET A 1 0.90 -6.11 48.86
N VAL A 2 2.07 -6.49 48.36
CA VAL A 2 2.89 -5.57 47.55
C VAL A 2 2.10 -5.34 46.26
N SER A 3 1.79 -4.09 45.94
CA SER A 3 1.01 -3.78 44.74
C SER A 3 1.78 -4.31 43.52
N LEU A 4 1.06 -4.88 42.55
CA LEU A 4 1.63 -5.36 41.28
C LEU A 4 2.56 -4.30 40.64
N TRP A 5 2.21 -3.03 40.84
CA TRP A 5 2.99 -1.86 40.44
C TRP A 5 4.34 -1.74 41.13
N GLY A 6 4.43 -1.99 42.44
CA GLY A 6 5.70 -2.00 43.17
C GLY A 6 6.64 -3.10 42.70
N PHE A 7 6.10 -4.28 42.38
CA PHE A 7 6.88 -5.38 41.80
C PHE A 7 7.37 -5.07 40.39
N LEU A 8 6.52 -4.48 39.53
CA LEU A 8 6.92 -4.02 38.20
C LEU A 8 8.00 -2.93 38.26
N TRP A 9 7.89 -1.97 39.18
CA TRP A 9 8.93 -0.95 39.38
C TRP A 9 10.25 -1.52 39.86
N MET A 10 10.23 -2.50 40.76
CA MET A 10 11.45 -3.20 41.18
C MET A 10 12.08 -3.99 40.03
N LEU A 11 11.29 -4.68 39.20
CA LEU A 11 11.80 -5.38 38.02
C LEU A 11 12.37 -4.41 36.99
N LEU A 12 11.74 -3.27 36.78
CA LEU A 12 12.19 -2.25 35.85
C LEU A 12 13.47 -1.58 36.35
N PHE A 13 13.55 -1.27 37.65
CA PHE A 13 14.76 -0.76 38.29
C PHE A 13 15.90 -1.78 38.28
N ALA A 14 15.64 -3.04 38.60
CA ALA A 14 16.64 -4.12 38.51
C ALA A 14 17.10 -4.33 37.05
N GLY A 15 16.17 -4.30 36.09
CA GLY A 15 16.49 -4.38 34.67
C GLY A 15 17.36 -3.23 34.18
N LEU A 16 17.10 -2.00 34.65
CA LEU A 16 17.93 -0.82 34.37
C LEU A 16 19.30 -0.89 35.06
N TYR A 17 19.33 -1.29 36.33
CA TYR A 17 20.55 -1.37 37.13
C TYR A 17 21.52 -2.45 36.61
N TYR A 18 20.98 -3.60 36.20
CA TYR A 18 21.76 -4.70 35.62
C TYR A 18 21.85 -4.65 34.10
N PHE A 19 21.40 -3.57 33.45
CA PHE A 19 21.31 -3.49 31.99
C PHE A 19 22.66 -3.77 31.32
N ASP A 20 23.73 -3.12 31.77
CA ASP A 20 25.08 -3.31 31.23
C ASP A 20 25.59 -4.74 31.43
N SER A 21 25.28 -5.35 32.58
CA SER A 21 25.61 -6.75 32.86
C SER A 21 24.88 -7.71 31.94
N ILE A 22 23.57 -7.50 31.73
CA ILE A 22 22.74 -8.29 30.81
C ILE A 22 23.26 -8.16 29.38
N VAL A 23 23.57 -6.94 28.94
CA VAL A 23 24.17 -6.69 27.61
C VAL A 23 25.52 -7.39 27.47
N SER A 24 26.36 -7.38 28.49
CA SER A 24 27.67 -8.06 28.46
C SER A 24 27.55 -9.59 28.35
N VAL A 25 26.54 -10.18 28.99
CA VAL A 25 26.30 -11.63 28.97
C VAL A 25 25.71 -12.04 27.61
N LEU A 26 24.76 -11.26 27.09
CA LEU A 26 24.21 -11.46 25.75
C LEU A 26 25.29 -11.29 24.67
N GLY A 27 26.20 -10.32 24.84
CA GLY A 27 27.36 -10.13 23.96
C GLY A 27 28.27 -11.36 23.93
N ARG A 28 28.67 -11.86 25.09
CA ARG A 28 29.48 -13.09 25.20
C ARG A 28 28.79 -14.32 24.62
N GLY A 29 27.48 -14.47 24.84
CA GLY A 29 26.69 -15.55 24.26
C GLY A 29 26.61 -15.47 22.74
N LYS A 30 26.44 -14.26 22.19
CA LYS A 30 26.48 -14.01 20.75
C LYS A 30 27.84 -14.37 20.16
N ASP A 31 28.94 -13.93 20.79
CA ASP A 31 30.29 -14.19 20.30
C ASP A 31 30.62 -15.68 20.31
N TYR A 32 30.19 -16.41 21.35
CA TYR A 32 30.31 -17.86 21.42
C TYR A 32 29.55 -18.57 20.28
N LEU A 33 28.31 -18.15 19.99
CA LEU A 33 27.51 -18.72 18.90
C LEU A 33 28.10 -18.39 17.52
N LEU A 34 28.66 -17.20 17.33
CA LEU A 34 29.32 -16.78 16.09
C LEU A 34 30.62 -17.54 15.82
N GLN A 35 31.31 -18.01 16.87
CA GLN A 35 32.50 -18.86 16.74
C GLN A 35 32.15 -20.28 16.28
N GLN A 36 30.99 -20.80 16.66
CA GLN A 36 30.59 -22.18 16.38
C GLN A 36 29.78 -22.33 15.07
N VAL A 37 29.03 -21.29 14.67
CA VAL A 37 28.11 -21.35 13.54
C VAL A 37 28.35 -20.17 12.61
N LYS A 38 28.36 -20.43 11.29
CA LYS A 38 28.45 -19.36 10.29
C LYS A 38 27.36 -18.30 10.57
N PRO A 39 27.69 -17.00 10.65
CA PRO A 39 26.75 -15.94 11.03
C PRO A 39 25.44 -15.95 10.23
N GLN A 40 25.53 -16.30 8.95
CA GLN A 40 24.38 -16.36 8.05
C GLN A 40 23.40 -17.49 8.39
N ILE A 41 23.88 -18.63 8.87
CA ILE A 41 23.03 -19.75 9.29
C ILE A 41 22.31 -19.37 10.58
N LEU A 42 23.02 -18.76 11.54
CA LEU A 42 22.45 -18.32 12.81
C LEU A 42 21.30 -17.32 12.59
N VAL A 43 21.52 -16.30 11.76
CA VAL A 43 20.48 -15.29 11.44
C VAL A 43 19.29 -15.92 10.74
N THR A 44 19.51 -16.87 9.83
CA THR A 44 18.42 -17.59 9.14
C THR A 44 17.59 -18.42 10.11
N VAL A 45 18.23 -19.13 11.03
CA VAL A 45 17.52 -19.92 12.06
C VAL A 45 16.71 -19.00 12.97
N LEU A 46 17.29 -17.89 13.45
CA LEU A 46 16.60 -16.92 14.30
C LEU A 46 15.38 -16.30 13.58
N GLU A 47 15.52 -15.97 12.30
CA GLU A 47 14.42 -15.44 11.49
C GLU A 47 13.28 -16.45 11.30
N LEU A 48 13.61 -17.71 11.02
CA LEU A 48 12.60 -18.77 10.87
C LEU A 48 11.90 -19.08 12.19
N ILE A 49 12.63 -19.06 13.32
CA ILE A 49 12.05 -19.20 14.66
C ILE A 49 11.14 -18.01 14.97
N GLY A 50 11.58 -16.77 14.70
CA GLY A 50 10.76 -15.57 14.87
C GLY A 50 9.47 -15.67 14.06
N CYS A 51 9.55 -16.09 12.80
CA CYS A 51 8.39 -16.32 11.94
C CYS A 51 7.45 -17.40 12.54
N ALA A 52 7.98 -18.51 13.03
CA ALA A 52 7.20 -19.57 13.66
C ALA A 52 6.49 -19.09 14.94
N VAL A 53 7.15 -18.28 15.77
CA VAL A 53 6.56 -17.66 16.97
C VAL A 53 5.41 -16.73 16.59
N ILE A 54 5.56 -15.94 15.52
CA ILE A 54 4.48 -15.07 15.01
C ILE A 54 3.29 -15.92 14.55
N LEU A 55 3.53 -16.96 13.75
CA LEU A 55 2.47 -17.80 13.21
C LEU A 55 1.72 -18.59 14.29
N ALA A 56 2.42 -19.07 15.32
CA ALA A 56 1.82 -19.85 16.41
C ALA A 56 1.23 -18.98 17.53
N GLY A 57 1.87 -17.85 17.85
CA GLY A 57 1.57 -17.05 19.04
C GLY A 57 0.72 -15.80 18.81
N SER A 58 0.53 -15.37 17.57
CA SER A 58 -0.21 -14.13 17.26
C SER A 58 -1.73 -14.21 17.49
N GLY A 59 -2.29 -15.42 17.59
CA GLY A 59 -3.74 -15.62 17.61
C GLY A 59 -4.43 -15.29 16.28
N ILE A 60 -3.66 -15.10 15.19
CA ILE A 60 -4.18 -14.83 13.85
C ILE A 60 -4.25 -16.13 13.06
N GLU A 61 -5.43 -16.45 12.53
CA GLU A 61 -5.59 -17.56 11.58
C GLU A 61 -5.07 -17.17 10.19
N PHE A 62 -3.76 -17.26 10.01
CA PHE A 62 -3.16 -17.05 8.70
C PHE A 62 -3.59 -18.14 7.72
N GLN A 63 -4.05 -17.74 6.54
CA GLN A 63 -4.30 -18.65 5.43
C GLN A 63 -3.01 -19.33 4.98
N ALA A 64 -3.11 -20.56 4.45
CA ALA A 64 -1.95 -21.34 4.03
C ALA A 64 -1.00 -20.59 3.06
N PRO A 65 -1.48 -19.86 2.04
CA PRO A 65 -0.61 -19.07 1.16
C PRO A 65 0.16 -17.99 1.92
N THR A 66 -0.48 -17.29 2.87
CA THR A 66 0.14 -16.24 3.67
C THR A 66 1.27 -16.77 4.55
N ARG A 67 1.10 -17.97 5.13
CA ARG A 67 2.15 -18.63 5.91
C ARG A 67 3.40 -18.90 5.07
N VAL A 68 3.20 -19.43 3.87
CA VAL A 68 4.30 -19.69 2.92
C VAL A 68 5.01 -18.40 2.54
N ILE A 69 4.26 -17.34 2.24
CA ILE A 69 4.83 -16.02 1.90
C ILE A 69 5.68 -15.47 3.05
N LEU A 70 5.23 -15.57 4.30
CA LEU A 70 5.99 -15.08 5.45
C LEU A 70 7.33 -15.81 5.62
N TYR A 71 7.35 -17.13 5.44
CA TYR A 71 8.61 -17.89 5.45
C TYR A 71 9.55 -17.50 4.30
N ILE A 72 9.01 -17.30 3.09
CA ILE A 72 9.82 -16.85 1.95
C ILE A 72 10.42 -15.47 2.23
N ILE A 73 9.64 -14.54 2.80
CA ILE A 73 10.13 -13.21 3.19
C ILE A 73 11.26 -13.33 4.22
N SER A 74 11.10 -14.18 5.24
CA SER A 74 12.17 -14.44 6.23
C SER A 74 13.44 -14.95 5.59
N LEU A 75 13.36 -15.91 4.66
CA LEU A 75 14.52 -16.42 3.94
C LEU A 75 15.19 -15.35 3.07
N ILE A 76 14.42 -14.56 2.32
CA ILE A 76 14.96 -13.45 1.50
C ILE A 76 15.62 -12.40 2.40
N SER A 77 15.08 -12.18 3.59
CA SER A 77 15.60 -11.18 4.52
C SER A 77 17.03 -11.48 4.98
N THR A 78 17.40 -12.77 5.05
CA THR A 78 18.71 -13.21 5.55
C THR A 78 19.79 -13.24 4.46
N VAL A 79 19.40 -13.22 3.19
CA VAL A 79 20.34 -13.15 2.05
C VAL A 79 21.13 -11.84 2.10
N ASN A 80 22.46 -11.90 1.98
CA ASN A 80 23.34 -10.72 2.00
C ASN A 80 23.16 -9.80 3.24
N TYR A 81 22.82 -10.39 4.39
CA TYR A 81 22.54 -9.67 5.64
C TYR A 81 23.61 -8.63 6.03
N THR A 82 24.90 -8.96 5.90
CA THR A 82 26.00 -8.05 6.22
C THR A 82 25.97 -6.78 5.37
N LYS A 83 25.81 -6.92 4.05
CA LYS A 83 25.71 -5.78 3.11
C LYS A 83 24.48 -4.91 3.41
N LYS A 84 23.38 -5.51 3.86
CA LYS A 84 22.16 -4.78 4.23
C LYS A 84 22.37 -3.94 5.49
N ILE A 85 23.04 -4.49 6.52
CA ILE A 85 23.38 -3.72 7.73
C ILE A 85 24.31 -2.56 7.39
N GLU A 86 25.37 -2.81 6.62
CA GLU A 86 26.33 -1.77 6.23
C GLU A 86 25.61 -0.64 5.49
N TYR A 87 24.76 -0.97 4.52
CA TYR A 87 23.95 0.03 3.80
C TYR A 87 23.06 0.83 4.74
N ILE A 88 22.32 0.17 5.63
CA ILE A 88 21.40 0.84 6.55
C ILE A 88 22.18 1.72 7.55
N SER A 89 23.34 1.27 8.01
CA SER A 89 24.21 2.08 8.87
C SER A 89 24.68 3.36 8.17
N SER A 90 24.94 3.30 6.86
CA SER A 90 25.31 4.47 6.05
C SER A 90 24.14 5.42 5.75
N LEU A 91 22.89 4.96 5.88
CA LEU A 91 21.71 5.83 5.72
C LEU A 91 21.39 6.60 6.99
N ILE A 92 21.76 6.05 8.15
CA ILE A 92 21.32 6.47 9.48
C ILE A 92 22.41 7.29 10.20
N ASP A 93 22.95 8.29 9.52
CA ASP A 93 24.02 9.14 10.09
C ASP A 93 23.51 10.02 11.25
N TYR A 94 22.22 10.36 11.25
CA TYR A 94 21.61 11.28 12.21
C TYR A 94 20.70 10.57 13.21
N THR A 95 20.65 11.09 14.45
CA THR A 95 19.84 10.55 15.54
C THR A 95 18.34 10.49 15.20
N TRP A 96 17.80 11.50 14.51
CA TRP A 96 16.39 11.47 14.10
C TRP A 96 16.08 10.35 13.09
N LYS A 97 17.03 10.01 12.20
CA LYS A 97 16.89 8.87 11.29
C LYS A 97 16.91 7.53 12.04
N LYS A 98 17.70 7.42 13.12
CA LYS A 98 17.69 6.26 14.05
C LYS A 98 16.32 6.09 14.69
N VAL A 99 15.75 7.19 15.20
CA VAL A 99 14.42 7.16 15.81
C VAL A 99 13.37 6.78 14.77
N LEU A 100 13.43 7.34 13.56
CA LEU A 100 12.47 7.06 12.50
C LEU A 100 12.50 5.60 12.06
N ILE A 101 13.68 4.97 11.93
CA ILE A 101 13.75 3.56 11.56
C ILE A 101 13.25 2.64 12.68
N ILE A 102 13.50 2.97 13.94
CA ILE A 102 12.96 2.23 15.08
C ILE A 102 11.43 2.33 15.10
N LEU A 103 10.88 3.53 14.88
CA LEU A 103 9.44 3.73 14.77
C LEU A 103 8.85 2.93 13.60
N LEU A 104 9.56 2.84 12.48
CA LEU A 104 9.15 2.02 11.34
C LEU A 104 9.09 0.52 11.69
N TYR A 105 10.07 -0.01 12.43
CA TYR A 105 10.06 -1.40 12.89
C TYR A 105 8.87 -1.68 13.83
N VAL A 106 8.65 -0.78 14.79
CA VAL A 106 7.53 -0.89 15.75
C VAL A 106 6.20 -0.80 15.03
N TYR A 107 6.05 0.15 14.11
CA TYR A 107 4.83 0.32 13.32
C TYR A 107 4.56 -0.90 12.44
N ALA A 108 5.57 -1.46 11.77
CA ALA A 108 5.41 -2.66 10.94
C ALA A 108 4.95 -3.87 11.78
N ALA A 109 5.54 -4.07 12.96
CA ALA A 109 5.10 -5.09 13.90
C ALA A 109 3.67 -4.87 14.40
N PHE A 110 3.32 -3.61 14.66
CA PHE A 110 1.97 -3.24 15.09
C PHE A 110 0.92 -3.46 14.01
N ALA A 111 1.24 -3.12 12.76
CA ALA A 111 0.36 -3.31 11.61
C ALA A 111 0.11 -4.80 11.32
N LEU A 112 1.12 -5.66 11.48
CA LEU A 112 0.96 -7.10 11.23
C LEU A 112 0.22 -7.80 12.37
N VAL A 113 0.61 -7.55 13.63
CA VAL A 113 0.16 -8.35 14.78
C VAL A 113 -0.43 -7.50 15.90
N GLY A 114 0.08 -6.29 16.12
CA GLY A 114 -0.33 -5.42 17.23
C GLY A 114 -1.82 -5.10 17.26
N GLN A 115 -2.46 -4.85 16.11
CA GLN A 115 -3.91 -4.61 16.05
C GLN A 115 -4.71 -5.78 16.64
N ARG A 116 -4.30 -7.03 16.41
CA ARG A 116 -5.02 -8.23 16.88
C ARG A 116 -4.68 -8.59 18.32
N ILE A 117 -3.44 -8.34 18.75
CA ILE A 117 -3.05 -8.62 20.14
C ILE A 117 -3.64 -7.57 21.10
N TRP A 118 -3.73 -6.30 20.68
CA TRP A 118 -4.08 -5.20 21.60
C TRP A 118 -5.42 -4.52 21.33
N ILE A 119 -5.96 -4.53 20.11
CA ILE A 119 -7.17 -3.77 19.78
C ILE A 119 -8.38 -4.67 19.53
N TYR A 120 -8.23 -5.74 18.73
CA TYR A 120 -9.37 -6.51 18.23
C TYR A 120 -9.34 -7.99 18.62
N PRO A 121 -10.43 -8.52 19.22
CA PRO A 121 -11.65 -7.82 19.65
C PRO A 121 -11.46 -6.89 20.85
N LEU A 122 -12.29 -5.84 20.95
CA LEU A 122 -12.24 -4.79 21.98
C LEU A 122 -12.40 -5.28 23.43
N SER A 123 -12.72 -6.57 23.62
CA SER A 123 -12.84 -7.24 24.91
C SER A 123 -11.56 -7.94 25.38
N ILE A 124 -10.46 -7.87 24.61
CA ILE A 124 -9.20 -8.55 24.96
C ILE A 124 -8.56 -7.91 26.20
N LYS A 125 -8.09 -8.76 27.11
CA LYS A 125 -7.18 -8.36 28.19
C LYS A 125 -5.73 -8.45 27.72
N LEU A 126 -4.92 -7.47 28.06
CA LEU A 126 -3.49 -7.47 27.78
C LEU A 126 -2.82 -8.71 28.41
N THR A 127 -2.21 -9.56 27.58
CA THR A 127 -1.50 -10.76 28.03
C THR A 127 0.01 -10.61 27.87
N VAL A 128 0.77 -11.21 28.79
CA VAL A 128 2.24 -11.25 28.73
C VAL A 128 2.71 -12.02 27.49
N ALA A 129 1.98 -13.07 27.10
CA ALA A 129 2.24 -13.82 25.87
C ALA A 129 2.10 -12.94 24.61
N GLY A 130 1.05 -12.10 24.56
CA GLY A 130 0.87 -11.14 23.48
C GLY A 130 2.00 -10.11 23.41
N LEU A 131 2.46 -9.58 24.56
CA LEU A 131 3.59 -8.68 24.60
C LEU A 131 4.89 -9.36 24.12
N PHE A 132 5.12 -10.61 24.51
CA PHE A 132 6.27 -11.39 24.04
C PHE A 132 6.25 -11.57 22.51
N VAL A 133 5.12 -12.00 21.95
CA VAL A 133 4.95 -12.17 20.50
C VAL A 133 5.17 -10.84 19.77
N PHE A 134 4.65 -9.74 20.31
CA PHE A 134 4.88 -8.40 19.75
C PHE A 134 6.36 -8.02 19.72
N VAL A 135 7.10 -8.24 20.81
CA VAL A 135 8.55 -7.98 20.87
C VAL A 135 9.31 -8.86 19.88
N CYS A 136 8.99 -10.16 19.79
CA CYS A 136 9.56 -11.05 18.77
C CYS A 136 9.27 -10.55 17.35
N THR A 137 8.07 -10.01 17.11
CA THR A 137 7.66 -9.46 15.81
C THR A 137 8.47 -8.22 15.45
N ILE A 138 8.79 -7.34 16.42
CA ILE A 138 9.68 -6.19 16.18
C ILE A 138 11.05 -6.66 15.70
N PHE A 139 11.65 -7.64 16.39
CA PHE A 139 12.97 -8.15 16.01
C PHE A 139 12.96 -8.81 14.63
N TRP A 140 11.92 -9.57 14.32
CA TRP A 140 11.71 -10.18 12.99
C TRP A 140 11.59 -9.14 11.88
N PHE A 141 10.95 -7.99 12.16
CA PHE A 141 10.82 -6.92 11.16
C PHE A 141 12.13 -6.18 10.86
N ILE A 142 13.15 -6.25 11.74
CA ILE A 142 14.42 -5.55 11.50
C ILE A 142 15.04 -5.98 10.16
N PRO A 143 15.41 -7.26 9.94
CA PRO A 143 16.01 -7.66 8.67
C PRO A 143 15.02 -7.56 7.50
N VAL A 144 13.71 -7.72 7.73
CA VAL A 144 12.69 -7.56 6.68
C VAL A 144 12.65 -6.13 6.15
N VAL A 145 12.51 -5.13 7.03
CA VAL A 145 12.47 -3.72 6.64
C VAL A 145 13.81 -3.28 6.05
N GLN A 146 14.94 -3.72 6.62
CA GLN A 146 16.26 -3.44 6.05
C GLN A 146 16.41 -4.02 4.63
N SER A 147 15.88 -5.22 4.40
CA SER A 147 15.88 -5.85 3.07
C SER A 147 15.03 -5.06 2.09
N ILE A 148 13.83 -4.63 2.50
CA ILE A 148 12.95 -3.80 1.67
C ILE A 148 13.68 -2.52 1.26
N LEU A 149 14.25 -1.78 2.22
CA LEU A 149 14.97 -0.53 1.94
C LEU A 149 16.20 -0.75 1.02
N TYR A 150 16.98 -1.80 1.27
CA TYR A 150 18.15 -2.14 0.44
C TYR A 150 17.75 -2.51 -0.99
N TYR A 151 16.79 -3.42 -1.17
CA TYR A 151 16.37 -3.84 -2.50
C TYR A 151 15.61 -2.73 -3.23
N MET A 152 14.85 -1.89 -2.53
CA MET A 152 14.21 -0.71 -3.14
C MET A 152 15.24 0.24 -3.74
N GLU A 153 16.37 0.47 -3.08
CA GLU A 153 17.44 1.29 -3.64
C GLU A 153 18.06 0.63 -4.89
N LYS A 154 18.34 -0.68 -4.84
CA LYS A 154 18.88 -1.41 -6.01
C LYS A 154 17.91 -1.39 -7.19
N VAL A 155 16.61 -1.58 -6.93
CA VAL A 155 15.56 -1.47 -7.94
C VAL A 155 15.48 -0.04 -8.47
N CYS A 156 15.60 0.98 -7.61
CA CYS A 156 15.64 2.38 -8.03
C CYS A 156 16.79 2.62 -9.03
N LEU A 157 18.02 2.23 -8.68
CA LEU A 157 19.19 2.38 -9.56
C LEU A 157 19.01 1.67 -10.91
N TYR A 158 18.46 0.46 -10.90
CA TYR A 158 18.14 -0.27 -12.13
C TYR A 158 17.01 0.39 -12.94
N SER A 159 16.06 1.03 -12.26
CA SER A 159 14.88 1.63 -12.91
C SER A 159 15.22 2.85 -13.75
N PHE A 160 16.31 3.56 -13.43
CA PHE A 160 16.75 4.77 -14.13
C PHE A 160 17.88 4.52 -15.15
N THR A 161 18.22 3.26 -15.46
CA THR A 161 19.25 2.96 -16.47
C THR A 161 18.81 3.43 -17.86
N SER A 162 19.71 4.12 -18.57
CA SER A 162 19.44 4.68 -19.90
C SER A 162 19.34 3.58 -20.96
N ILE A 163 18.14 3.37 -21.49
CA ILE A 163 17.82 2.42 -22.57
C ILE A 163 17.08 3.21 -23.66
N PRO A 164 17.24 2.84 -24.94
CA PRO A 164 16.51 3.48 -26.03
C PRO A 164 15.00 3.50 -25.77
N LYS A 165 14.41 4.69 -25.87
CA LYS A 165 12.98 4.92 -25.65
C LYS A 165 12.20 4.70 -26.94
N MET A 166 11.03 4.08 -26.85
CA MET A 166 10.07 3.99 -27.96
C MET A 166 9.55 5.39 -28.32
N LYS A 167 9.00 5.55 -29.54
CA LYS A 167 8.29 6.80 -29.90
C LYS A 167 7.08 7.00 -28.98
N THR A 168 6.79 8.25 -28.60
CA THR A 168 5.74 8.55 -27.59
C THR A 168 4.38 7.98 -27.95
N TRP A 169 3.95 8.15 -29.20
CA TRP A 169 2.66 7.65 -29.66
C TRP A 169 2.56 6.12 -29.63
N LYS A 170 3.65 5.40 -29.96
CA LYS A 170 3.68 3.92 -29.89
C LYS A 170 3.51 3.43 -28.46
N PHE A 171 4.20 4.09 -27.53
CA PHE A 171 4.10 3.78 -26.11
C PHE A 171 2.68 4.05 -25.57
N VAL A 172 2.08 5.18 -25.93
CA VAL A 172 0.70 5.52 -25.53
C VAL A 172 -0.29 4.52 -26.13
N ALA A 173 -0.18 4.21 -27.42
CA ALA A 173 -1.05 3.24 -28.08
C ALA A 173 -0.95 1.85 -27.44
N ALA A 174 0.27 1.38 -27.14
CA ALA A 174 0.47 0.11 -26.43
C ALA A 174 -0.14 0.14 -25.03
N SER A 175 0.03 1.25 -24.31
CA SER A 175 -0.52 1.41 -22.95
C SER A 175 -2.05 1.36 -22.97
N VAL A 176 -2.68 2.10 -23.88
CA VAL A 176 -4.13 2.10 -24.06
C VAL A 176 -4.65 0.72 -24.42
N LEU A 177 -3.96 0.02 -25.34
CA LEU A 177 -4.34 -1.34 -25.74
C LEU A 177 -4.27 -2.31 -24.56
N ILE A 178 -3.19 -2.29 -23.78
CA ILE A 178 -3.00 -3.18 -22.63
C ILE A 178 -4.06 -2.92 -21.54
N LEU A 179 -4.42 -1.65 -21.32
CA LEU A 179 -5.46 -1.28 -20.35
C LEU A 179 -6.85 -1.70 -20.87
N LEU A 180 -7.19 -1.36 -22.10
CA LEU A 180 -8.55 -1.57 -22.62
C LEU A 180 -8.86 -3.01 -23.02
N LEU A 181 -7.90 -3.78 -23.52
CA LEU A 181 -8.18 -5.11 -24.07
C LEU A 181 -8.83 -6.04 -23.00
N PRO A 182 -8.28 -6.17 -21.78
CA PRO A 182 -8.94 -6.94 -20.73
C PRO A 182 -10.29 -6.34 -20.30
N ALA A 183 -10.40 -5.01 -20.23
CA ALA A 183 -11.62 -4.33 -19.83
C ALA A 183 -12.77 -4.57 -20.82
N VAL A 184 -12.50 -4.44 -22.12
CA VAL A 184 -13.48 -4.69 -23.20
C VAL A 184 -13.85 -6.18 -23.26
N TYR A 185 -12.90 -7.09 -23.05
CA TYR A 185 -13.19 -8.52 -22.98
C TYR A 185 -14.17 -8.86 -21.84
N ILE A 186 -13.97 -8.28 -20.65
CA ILE A 186 -14.89 -8.46 -19.53
C ILE A 186 -16.23 -7.77 -19.78
N LEU A 187 -16.26 -6.59 -20.42
CA LEU A 187 -17.53 -5.95 -20.81
C LEU A 187 -18.35 -6.84 -21.75
N PHE A 188 -17.68 -7.51 -22.69
CA PHE A 188 -18.32 -8.46 -23.59
C PHE A 188 -18.90 -9.67 -22.83
N ALA A 189 -18.15 -10.20 -21.86
CA ALA A 189 -18.61 -11.32 -21.03
C ALA A 189 -19.78 -10.95 -20.09
N TYR A 190 -19.80 -9.72 -19.58
CA TYR A 190 -20.81 -9.21 -18.64
C TYR A 190 -21.77 -8.20 -19.27
N ASN A 191 -22.07 -8.34 -20.56
CA ASN A 191 -22.94 -7.43 -21.30
C ASN A 191 -24.31 -7.22 -20.60
N PRO A 192 -24.76 -5.97 -20.32
CA PRO A 192 -24.25 -4.67 -20.78
C PRO A 192 -23.41 -3.90 -19.75
N GLY A 193 -22.82 -4.61 -18.80
CA GLY A 193 -22.07 -4.11 -17.66
C GLY A 193 -22.43 -4.90 -16.40
N ILE A 194 -21.55 -4.83 -15.39
CA ILE A 194 -21.86 -5.43 -14.08
C ILE A 194 -22.78 -4.47 -13.33
N SER A 195 -23.99 -4.93 -13.06
CA SER A 195 -25.02 -4.19 -12.33
C SER A 195 -25.24 -4.75 -10.93
N SER A 196 -25.61 -3.87 -10.01
CA SER A 196 -25.91 -4.19 -8.62
C SER A 196 -27.11 -3.38 -8.14
N MET A 197 -27.56 -3.60 -6.90
CA MET A 197 -28.61 -2.78 -6.30
C MET A 197 -28.24 -1.28 -6.29
N ASP A 198 -26.98 -0.96 -6.04
CA ASP A 198 -26.48 0.42 -6.12
C ASP A 198 -26.69 1.01 -7.52
N THR A 199 -26.42 0.24 -8.57
CA THR A 199 -26.65 0.66 -9.96
C THR A 199 -28.12 0.98 -10.20
N VAL A 200 -29.04 0.12 -9.79
CA VAL A 200 -30.49 0.33 -9.98
C VAL A 200 -30.97 1.58 -9.25
N VAL A 201 -30.52 1.78 -8.01
CA VAL A 201 -30.91 2.94 -7.21
C VAL A 201 -30.33 4.22 -7.80
N THR A 202 -29.04 4.27 -8.10
CA THR A 202 -28.39 5.52 -8.53
C THR A 202 -28.67 5.89 -9.98
N MET A 203 -28.60 4.92 -10.89
CA MET A 203 -28.72 5.15 -12.33
C MET A 203 -30.21 5.14 -12.74
N VAL A 204 -30.92 4.04 -12.49
CA VAL A 204 -32.28 3.87 -13.02
C VAL A 204 -33.30 4.74 -12.28
N THR A 205 -33.17 4.86 -10.95
CA THR A 205 -34.18 5.56 -10.12
C THR A 205 -33.82 7.02 -9.89
N ASN A 206 -32.63 7.27 -9.32
CA ASN A 206 -32.26 8.59 -8.81
C ASN A 206 -31.79 9.56 -9.90
N ALA A 207 -31.00 9.10 -10.88
CA ALA A 207 -30.54 9.96 -11.97
C ALA A 207 -31.68 10.47 -12.87
N GLN A 208 -32.79 9.72 -12.93
CA GLN A 208 -34.01 10.10 -13.64
C GLN A 208 -34.94 10.99 -12.80
N ASN A 209 -34.86 10.93 -11.45
CA ASN A 209 -35.74 11.65 -10.52
C ASN A 209 -34.96 12.46 -9.46
N LEU A 210 -34.13 13.41 -9.90
CA LEU A 210 -33.25 14.18 -9.01
C LEU A 210 -33.97 14.97 -7.90
N GLN A 211 -35.22 15.42 -8.11
CA GLN A 211 -35.97 16.22 -7.14
C GLN A 211 -36.61 15.39 -6.02
N GLY A 212 -36.84 14.09 -6.25
CA GLY A 212 -37.45 13.15 -5.28
C GLY A 212 -36.47 12.10 -4.77
N MET A 213 -35.17 12.34 -4.94
CA MET A 213 -34.12 11.37 -4.66
C MET A 213 -34.03 11.05 -3.16
N ALA A 214 -33.98 9.76 -2.83
CA ALA A 214 -33.68 9.32 -1.46
C ALA A 214 -32.23 9.69 -1.08
N ASP A 215 -32.02 10.19 0.14
CA ASP A 215 -30.73 10.67 0.63
C ASP A 215 -29.74 9.55 1.04
N TRP A 216 -29.79 8.40 0.38
CA TRP A 216 -28.85 7.29 0.67
C TRP A 216 -27.58 7.37 -0.19
N HIS A 217 -27.65 8.01 -1.36
CA HIS A 217 -26.51 8.19 -2.26
C HIS A 217 -26.16 9.67 -2.45
N PRO A 218 -24.89 10.00 -2.75
CA PRO A 218 -24.49 11.37 -3.03
C PRO A 218 -25.22 11.94 -4.24
N ALA A 219 -25.86 13.11 -4.08
CA ALA A 219 -26.60 13.79 -5.14
C ALA A 219 -25.71 14.12 -6.35
N PHE A 220 -24.46 14.53 -6.09
CA PHE A 220 -23.50 14.86 -7.15
C PHE A 220 -23.26 13.69 -8.11
N TYR A 221 -23.09 12.47 -7.59
CA TYR A 221 -22.92 11.29 -8.44
C TYR A 221 -24.14 11.05 -9.34
N CYS A 222 -25.35 11.16 -8.79
CA CYS A 222 -26.58 10.96 -9.55
C CYS A 222 -26.79 12.07 -10.60
N MET A 223 -26.37 13.31 -10.32
CA MET A 223 -26.36 14.40 -11.31
C MET A 223 -25.42 14.10 -12.48
N ILE A 224 -24.21 13.60 -12.21
CA ILE A 224 -23.25 13.20 -13.25
C ILE A 224 -23.83 12.05 -14.09
N LEU A 225 -24.42 11.03 -13.46
CA LEU A 225 -25.10 9.95 -14.19
C LEU A 225 -26.22 10.50 -15.09
N SER A 226 -27.06 11.40 -14.57
CA SER A 226 -28.14 12.03 -15.33
C SER A 226 -27.62 12.80 -16.56
N ILE A 227 -26.48 13.50 -16.43
CA ILE A 227 -25.83 14.18 -17.56
C ILE A 227 -25.36 13.17 -18.62
N ILE A 228 -24.76 12.06 -18.20
CA ILE A 228 -24.26 11.01 -19.11
C ILE A 228 -25.44 10.33 -19.84
N GLU A 229 -26.50 9.98 -19.11
CA GLU A 229 -27.69 9.32 -19.67
C GLU A 229 -28.48 10.21 -20.62
N LYS A 230 -28.45 11.53 -20.43
CA LYS A 230 -29.04 12.49 -21.39
C LYS A 230 -28.35 12.45 -22.76
N VAL A 231 -27.05 12.14 -22.81
CA VAL A 231 -26.31 12.00 -24.08
C VAL A 231 -26.62 10.64 -24.72
N TRP A 232 -26.54 9.58 -23.92
CA TRP A 232 -26.89 8.23 -24.36
C TRP A 232 -27.41 7.41 -23.19
N ASN A 233 -28.70 7.12 -23.21
CA ASN A 233 -29.39 6.36 -22.17
C ASN A 233 -29.07 4.85 -22.30
N SER A 234 -27.90 4.45 -21.81
CA SER A 234 -27.42 3.07 -21.81
C SER A 234 -26.33 2.89 -20.75
N THR A 235 -26.19 1.69 -20.19
CA THR A 235 -25.07 1.37 -19.29
C THR A 235 -23.70 1.55 -19.96
N TYR A 236 -23.63 1.36 -21.29
CA TYR A 236 -22.39 1.55 -22.03
C TYR A 236 -21.86 2.99 -21.97
N SER A 237 -22.73 4.00 -21.93
CA SER A 237 -22.29 5.40 -21.91
C SER A 237 -21.52 5.70 -20.63
N ILE A 238 -21.98 5.18 -19.50
CA ILE A 238 -21.32 5.30 -18.20
C ILE A 238 -19.98 4.56 -18.19
N ILE A 239 -19.95 3.31 -18.66
CA ILE A 239 -18.72 2.50 -18.69
C ILE A 239 -17.66 3.13 -19.61
N ILE A 240 -18.06 3.69 -20.76
CA ILE A 240 -17.13 4.39 -21.66
C ILE A 240 -16.53 5.62 -20.98
N VAL A 241 -17.33 6.39 -20.23
CA VAL A 241 -16.82 7.53 -19.45
C VAL A 241 -15.84 7.05 -18.37
N GLN A 242 -16.14 5.95 -17.69
CA GLN A 242 -15.22 5.35 -16.71
C GLN A 242 -13.90 4.93 -17.38
N TYR A 243 -13.94 4.28 -18.55
CA TYR A 243 -12.76 3.89 -19.32
C TYR A 243 -11.91 5.10 -19.70
N PHE A 244 -12.54 6.16 -20.18
CA PHE A 244 -11.85 7.39 -20.53
C PHE A 244 -11.09 7.97 -19.33
N PHE A 245 -11.77 8.13 -18.19
CA PHE A 245 -11.13 8.66 -16.97
C PHE A 245 -10.04 7.74 -16.45
N TRP A 246 -10.26 6.42 -16.46
CA TRP A 246 -9.25 5.46 -16.03
C TRP A 246 -7.98 5.51 -16.88
N ILE A 247 -8.12 5.51 -18.20
CA ILE A 247 -6.98 5.64 -19.13
C ILE A 247 -6.27 6.97 -18.89
N TYR A 248 -7.02 8.07 -18.80
CA TYR A 248 -6.44 9.40 -18.59
C TYR A 248 -5.59 9.44 -17.31
N VAL A 249 -6.14 9.01 -16.17
CA VAL A 249 -5.44 9.04 -14.88
C VAL A 249 -4.21 8.12 -14.90
N VAL A 250 -4.33 6.90 -15.43
CA VAL A 250 -3.20 5.95 -15.49
C VAL A 250 -2.11 6.45 -16.44
N LEU A 251 -2.48 6.96 -17.63
CA LEU A 251 -1.51 7.53 -18.57
C LEU A 251 -0.82 8.77 -17.98
N GLU A 252 -1.54 9.60 -17.23
CA GLU A 252 -1.00 10.80 -16.63
C GLU A 252 0.10 10.49 -15.59
N LEU A 253 -0.03 9.37 -14.86
CA LEU A 253 1.04 8.82 -14.02
C LEU A 253 2.18 8.25 -14.86
N ILE A 254 1.87 7.33 -15.79
CA ILE A 254 2.90 6.59 -16.52
C ILE A 254 3.75 7.52 -17.39
N LEU A 255 3.15 8.49 -18.07
CA LEU A 255 3.87 9.49 -18.86
C LEU A 255 4.71 10.41 -17.99
N TYR A 256 4.27 10.70 -16.77
CA TYR A 256 5.07 11.44 -15.80
C TYR A 256 6.30 10.65 -15.36
N LEU A 257 6.13 9.38 -14.98
CA LEU A 257 7.23 8.49 -14.62
C LEU A 257 8.20 8.26 -15.78
N ARG A 258 7.69 8.19 -17.01
CA ARG A 258 8.51 8.10 -18.23
C ARG A 258 9.34 9.36 -18.46
N LYS A 259 8.77 10.54 -18.22
CA LYS A 259 9.50 11.83 -18.26
C LYS A 259 10.60 11.87 -17.19
N LYS A 260 10.38 11.24 -16.04
CA LYS A 260 11.40 11.08 -14.97
C LYS A 260 12.53 10.11 -15.31
N GLY A 261 12.43 9.39 -16.42
CA GLY A 261 13.49 8.50 -16.88
C GLY A 261 13.37 7.07 -16.38
N ILE A 262 12.21 6.68 -15.83
CA ILE A 262 11.96 5.27 -15.53
C ILE A 262 11.96 4.46 -16.83
N ARG A 263 12.62 3.31 -16.78
CA ARG A 263 12.75 2.35 -17.89
C ARG A 263 11.38 1.90 -18.39
N GLU A 264 11.20 1.92 -19.71
CA GLU A 264 9.90 1.62 -20.34
C GLU A 264 9.40 0.20 -20.08
N SER A 265 10.30 -0.79 -19.92
CA SER A 265 9.89 -2.16 -19.58
C SER A 265 9.23 -2.25 -18.20
N ILE A 266 9.68 -1.44 -17.24
CA ILE A 266 9.07 -1.37 -15.90
C ILE A 266 7.70 -0.70 -16.00
N LEU A 267 7.60 0.38 -16.78
CA LEU A 267 6.32 1.05 -17.01
C LEU A 267 5.31 0.13 -17.70
N ILE A 268 5.73 -0.62 -18.72
CA ILE A 268 4.88 -1.62 -19.38
C ILE A 268 4.47 -2.72 -18.40
N ALA A 269 5.38 -3.19 -17.54
CA ALA A 269 5.04 -4.15 -16.50
C ALA A 269 3.97 -3.59 -15.54
N VAL A 270 4.13 -2.34 -15.07
CA VAL A 270 3.13 -1.67 -14.22
C VAL A 270 1.78 -1.55 -14.93
N ILE A 271 1.77 -1.20 -16.22
CA ILE A 271 0.55 -1.12 -17.03
C ILE A 271 -0.09 -2.49 -17.19
N LEU A 272 0.70 -3.54 -17.46
CA LEU A 272 0.21 -4.92 -17.53
C LEU A 272 -0.41 -5.36 -16.20
N PHE A 273 0.28 -5.15 -15.09
CA PHE A 273 -0.26 -5.46 -13.76
C PHE A 273 -1.52 -4.69 -13.45
N THR A 274 -1.61 -3.41 -13.84
CA THR A 274 -2.78 -2.57 -13.59
C THR A 274 -3.97 -2.98 -14.47
N GLY A 275 -3.72 -3.24 -15.75
CA GLY A 275 -4.73 -3.59 -16.75
C GLY A 275 -5.25 -5.02 -16.64
N PHE A 276 -4.42 -5.97 -16.22
CA PHE A 276 -4.79 -7.39 -16.04
C PHE A 276 -5.18 -7.74 -14.58
N ASN A 277 -5.17 -6.77 -13.66
CA ASN A 277 -5.65 -7.01 -12.31
C ASN A 277 -7.17 -7.27 -12.34
N ALA A 278 -7.58 -8.46 -11.90
CA ALA A 278 -8.99 -8.88 -11.91
C ALA A 278 -9.91 -7.91 -11.15
N GLY A 279 -9.45 -7.37 -10.00
CA GLY A 279 -10.21 -6.38 -9.24
C GLY A 279 -10.44 -5.10 -10.04
N ASN A 280 -9.39 -4.54 -10.64
CA ASN A 280 -9.51 -3.33 -11.47
C ASN A 280 -10.46 -3.55 -12.65
N ILE A 281 -10.33 -4.68 -13.35
CA ILE A 281 -11.14 -4.95 -14.55
C ILE A 281 -12.62 -5.13 -14.21
N LEU A 282 -12.92 -5.86 -13.13
CA LEU A 282 -14.31 -6.04 -12.68
C LEU A 282 -14.91 -4.71 -12.22
N HIS A 283 -14.17 -3.94 -11.40
CA HIS A 283 -14.65 -2.67 -10.90
C HIS A 283 -14.87 -1.65 -12.03
N ILE A 284 -13.96 -1.51 -12.99
CA ILE A 284 -14.16 -0.55 -14.09
C ILE A 284 -15.31 -0.91 -15.05
N ASN A 285 -15.81 -2.15 -14.96
CA ASN A 285 -17.01 -2.62 -15.67
C ASN A 285 -18.28 -2.57 -14.81
N THR A 286 -18.17 -2.13 -13.55
CA THR A 286 -19.28 -2.03 -12.61
C THR A 286 -19.75 -0.58 -12.51
N ILE A 287 -21.05 -0.35 -12.33
CA ILE A 287 -21.57 1.01 -12.16
C ILE A 287 -21.71 1.31 -10.67
N TRP A 288 -20.62 1.84 -10.09
CA TRP A 288 -20.54 2.29 -8.70
C TRP A 288 -19.96 3.70 -8.58
N LYS A 289 -20.37 4.40 -7.52
CA LYS A 289 -19.81 5.69 -7.10
C LYS A 289 -18.35 5.59 -6.61
N ASP A 290 -17.95 4.41 -6.14
CA ASP A 290 -16.60 4.18 -5.63
C ASP A 290 -15.54 4.28 -6.72
N ILE A 291 -15.87 3.95 -7.97
CA ILE A 291 -14.94 3.99 -9.09
C ILE A 291 -14.53 5.44 -9.43
N PRO A 292 -15.46 6.37 -9.75
CA PRO A 292 -15.08 7.76 -10.00
C PRO A 292 -14.49 8.44 -8.75
N TYR A 293 -14.90 8.04 -7.54
CA TYR A 293 -14.25 8.49 -6.30
C TYR A 293 -12.78 8.07 -6.25
N THR A 294 -12.47 6.78 -6.41
CA THR A 294 -11.10 6.26 -6.36
C THR A 294 -10.24 6.81 -7.49
N LEU A 295 -10.78 6.98 -8.70
CA LEU A 295 -10.07 7.63 -9.81
C LEU A 295 -9.76 9.09 -9.51
N SER A 296 -10.69 9.83 -8.88
CA SER A 296 -10.47 11.21 -8.47
C SER A 296 -9.40 11.32 -7.38
N LEU A 297 -9.43 10.42 -6.40
CA LEU A 297 -8.41 10.34 -5.35
C LEU A 297 -7.04 10.02 -5.94
N PHE A 298 -6.97 9.04 -6.85
CA PHE A 298 -5.72 8.68 -7.50
C PHE A 298 -5.18 9.83 -8.37
N TRP A 299 -6.05 10.53 -9.09
CA TRP A 299 -5.69 11.70 -9.87
C TRP A 299 -5.15 12.83 -8.99
N ALA A 300 -5.80 13.14 -7.87
CA ALA A 300 -5.32 14.13 -6.91
C ALA A 300 -3.92 13.77 -6.37
N LEU A 301 -3.69 12.49 -6.02
CA LEU A 301 -2.38 12.01 -5.58
C LEU A 301 -1.30 12.20 -6.65
N ILE A 302 -1.61 11.92 -7.92
CA ILE A 302 -0.67 12.12 -9.04
C ILE A 302 -0.31 13.61 -9.18
N ILE A 303 -1.29 14.50 -9.09
CA ILE A 303 -1.05 15.95 -9.21
C ILE A 303 -0.23 16.47 -8.04
N ILE A 304 -0.57 16.06 -6.80
CA ILE A 304 0.19 16.42 -5.61
C ILE A 304 1.64 15.93 -5.75
N ALA A 305 1.85 14.68 -6.18
CA ALA A 305 3.19 14.14 -6.40
C ALA A 305 3.98 14.95 -7.44
N LYS A 306 3.35 15.40 -8.53
CA LYS A 306 3.97 16.28 -9.54
C LYS A 306 4.41 17.60 -8.93
N ILE A 307 3.54 18.25 -8.16
CA ILE A 307 3.83 19.51 -7.49
C ILE A 307 4.94 19.33 -6.45
N SER A 308 4.93 18.25 -5.66
CA SER A 308 5.94 18.02 -4.62
C SER A 308 7.33 17.72 -5.20
N ILE A 309 7.41 16.93 -6.28
CA ILE A 309 8.69 16.52 -6.87
C ILE A 309 9.25 17.57 -7.85
N ASP A 310 8.39 18.24 -8.61
CA ASP A 310 8.76 19.23 -9.63
C ASP A 310 8.10 20.59 -9.39
N PHE A 311 8.17 21.06 -8.14
CA PHE A 311 7.50 22.29 -7.71
C PHE A 311 7.77 23.48 -8.63
N GLU A 312 9.05 23.75 -8.92
CA GLU A 312 9.47 24.86 -9.77
C GLU A 312 8.89 24.82 -11.19
N LYS A 313 8.68 23.61 -11.72
CA LYS A 313 8.15 23.41 -13.07
C LYS A 313 6.63 23.62 -13.14
N TYR A 314 5.93 23.37 -12.04
CA TYR A 314 4.47 23.26 -12.04
C TYR A 314 3.78 24.39 -11.27
N LYS A 315 4.47 25.12 -10.40
CA LYS A 315 3.90 26.19 -9.57
C LYS A 315 3.19 27.31 -10.34
N CYS A 316 3.61 27.63 -11.57
CA CYS A 316 3.00 28.70 -12.37
C CYS A 316 1.97 28.21 -13.39
N LYS A 317 1.62 26.92 -13.40
CA LYS A 317 0.76 26.34 -14.44
C LYS A 317 -0.69 26.28 -13.97
N TRP A 318 -1.52 27.20 -14.48
CA TRP A 318 -2.93 27.33 -14.09
C TRP A 318 -3.72 26.02 -14.25
N TYR A 319 -3.46 25.23 -15.31
CA TYR A 319 -4.18 23.99 -15.56
C TYR A 319 -4.01 22.96 -14.45
N ILE A 320 -2.88 22.96 -13.73
CA ILE A 320 -2.63 22.02 -12.64
C ILE A 320 -3.52 22.33 -11.43
N TYR A 321 -3.73 23.61 -11.17
CA TYR A 321 -4.66 24.05 -10.13
C TYR A 321 -6.11 23.77 -10.51
N LEU A 322 -6.47 23.86 -11.80
CA LEU A 322 -7.78 23.42 -12.26
C LEU A 322 -7.95 21.92 -12.07
N GLU A 323 -6.99 21.11 -12.54
CA GLU A 323 -7.05 19.64 -12.42
C GLU A 323 -7.17 19.20 -10.96
N ILE A 324 -6.40 19.79 -10.04
CA ILE A 324 -6.49 19.41 -8.62
C ILE A 324 -7.82 19.82 -8.00
N ILE A 325 -8.38 20.97 -8.38
CA ILE A 325 -9.72 21.38 -7.92
C ILE A 325 -10.76 20.37 -8.39
N VAL A 326 -10.75 19.99 -9.67
CA VAL A 326 -11.70 19.01 -10.22
C VAL A 326 -11.53 17.66 -9.53
N ALA A 327 -10.29 17.19 -9.33
CA ALA A 327 -10.02 15.95 -8.62
C ALA A 327 -10.54 15.99 -7.17
N LEU A 328 -10.29 17.08 -6.44
CA LEU A 328 -10.75 17.25 -5.05
C LEU A 328 -12.27 17.37 -4.95
N VAL A 329 -12.93 18.03 -5.90
CA VAL A 329 -14.40 18.05 -6.00
C VAL A 329 -14.93 16.63 -6.16
N GLY A 330 -14.31 15.82 -7.03
CA GLY A 330 -14.65 14.40 -7.17
C GLY A 330 -14.48 13.62 -5.86
N VAL A 331 -13.35 13.79 -5.16
CA VAL A 331 -13.09 13.14 -3.86
C VAL A 331 -14.16 13.51 -2.83
N CYS A 332 -14.50 14.80 -2.71
CA CYS A 332 -15.44 15.27 -1.71
C CYS A 332 -16.90 14.91 -2.02
N LEU A 333 -17.28 14.85 -3.30
CA LEU A 333 -18.69 14.79 -3.70
C LEU A 333 -19.16 13.42 -4.22
N TYR A 334 -18.28 12.55 -4.71
CA TYR A 334 -18.69 11.21 -5.16
C TYR A 334 -19.01 10.25 -4.02
N ARG A 335 -18.63 10.58 -2.78
CA ARG A 335 -18.94 9.77 -1.58
C ARG A 335 -19.26 10.69 -0.41
N LYS A 336 -20.30 10.35 0.37
CA LYS A 336 -20.71 11.14 1.56
C LYS A 336 -19.59 11.22 2.61
N ASN A 337 -18.79 10.17 2.71
CA ASN A 337 -17.60 10.11 3.58
C ASN A 337 -16.32 10.53 2.84
N GLY A 338 -16.39 11.33 1.78
CA GLY A 338 -15.28 11.56 0.85
C GLY A 338 -13.95 12.00 1.51
N VAL A 339 -14.03 12.72 2.64
CA VAL A 339 -12.87 13.19 3.42
C VAL A 339 -12.34 12.14 4.40
N VAL A 340 -13.16 11.17 4.81
CA VAL A 340 -12.82 10.13 5.79
C VAL A 340 -12.93 8.78 5.09
N SER A 341 -11.80 8.31 4.53
CA SER A 341 -11.70 6.97 3.95
C SER A 341 -11.59 5.92 5.07
N PHE A 342 -12.68 5.67 5.79
CA PHE A 342 -12.84 4.52 6.67
C PHE A 342 -14.21 3.89 6.47
#